data_AF-A0A0D0AF57-F1
#
_entry.id   AF-A0A0D0AF57-F1
#
_cell.length_a   1.000
_cell.length_b   1.000
_cell.length_c   1.000
_cell.angle_alpha   90.00
_cell.angle_beta   90.00
_cell.angle_gamma   90.00
#
_symmetry.space_group_name_H-M   'P 1'
#
loop_
_entity.id
_entity.type
_entity.pdbx_description
1 polymer ?
#
loop_
_entity_poly.entity_id
_entity_poly.type
_entity_poly.pdbx_seq_one_letter_code
_entity_poly.pdbx_strand_id
1 'polypeptide(L)' 'FQDDVNVLGPHTRYESTDGTYETLPNNPRIRRFIWEHCQDVNRVLHRLKHAGATISAKKLYLCIPEVTVVG' A
#
# COMPACT_ATOMS: atom_id res chain seq x y z
N PHE A 1 -13.25 18.93 0.57
CA PHE A 1 -11.82 18.68 0.31
C PHE A 1 -11.41 17.58 1.27
N GLN A 2 -10.78 16.52 0.78
CA GLN A 2 -10.30 15.42 1.61
C GLN A 2 -8.77 15.53 1.63
N ASP A 3 -8.19 15.72 2.81
CA ASP A 3 -6.75 15.96 2.95
C ASP A 3 -5.97 14.66 2.78
N ASP A 4 -6.37 13.60 3.51
CA ASP A 4 -5.69 12.31 3.50
C ASP A 4 -6.65 11.15 3.17
N VAL A 5 -6.14 10.16 2.44
CA VAL A 5 -6.82 8.90 2.18
C VAL A 5 -5.89 7.77 2.59
N ASN A 6 -6.20 7.15 3.73
CA ASN A 6 -5.45 6.00 4.23
C ASN A 6 -5.92 4.72 3.53
N VAL A 7 -4.96 3.92 3.08
CA VAL A 7 -5.20 2.59 2.54
C VAL A 7 -4.55 1.59 3.48
N LEU A 8 -5.37 0.75 4.12
CA LEU A 8 -4.85 -0.31 4.97
C LEU A 8 -4.25 -1.41 4.09
N GLY A 9 -3.04 -1.85 4.45
CA GLY A 9 -2.39 -2.99 3.80
C GLY A 9 -2.85 -4.34 4.37
N PRO A 10 -2.21 -5.44 3.92
CA PRO A 10 -2.48 -6.77 4.45
C PRO A 10 -2.15 -6.86 5.94
N HIS A 11 -2.87 -7.74 6.64
CA HIS A 11 -2.77 -7.90 8.11
C HIS A 11 -1.46 -8.59 8.55
N THR A 12 -0.75 -9.21 7.62
CA THR A 12 0.48 -9.94 7.90
C THR A 12 1.56 -9.52 6.91
N ARG A 13 2.82 -9.58 7.37
CA ARG A 13 4.00 -9.41 6.52
C ARG A 13 4.53 -10.74 5.98
N TYR A 14 3.91 -11.87 6.36
CA TYR A 14 4.39 -13.22 6.02
C TYR A 14 5.85 -13.42 6.41
N GLU A 15 6.18 -13.02 7.65
CA GLU A 15 7.52 -13.16 8.20
C GLU A 15 7.76 -14.62 8.62
N SER A 16 8.90 -15.14 8.20
CA SER A 16 9.38 -16.48 8.52
C SER A 16 10.24 -16.44 9.79
N THR A 17 10.43 -17.59 10.43
CA THR A 17 11.21 -17.73 11.67
C THR A 17 12.68 -17.34 11.53
N ASP A 18 13.20 -17.30 10.30
CA ASP A 18 14.56 -16.87 9.95
C ASP A 18 14.67 -15.35 9.70
N GLY A 19 13.58 -14.59 9.90
CA GLY A 19 13.53 -13.14 9.66
C GLY A 19 13.39 -12.76 8.19
N THR A 20 13.15 -13.73 7.30
CA THR A 20 12.81 -13.47 5.90
C THR A 20 11.31 -13.26 5.72
N TYR A 21 10.89 -12.88 4.51
CA TYR A 21 9.48 -12.69 4.17
C TYR A 21 9.11 -13.52 2.95
N GLU A 22 7.86 -13.96 2.86
CA GLU A 22 7.35 -14.55 1.62
C GLU A 22 7.50 -13.56 0.44
N THR A 23 7.89 -14.10 -0.70
CA THR A 23 8.04 -13.37 -1.96
C THR A 23 7.13 -13.95 -3.03
N LEU A 24 6.88 -13.19 -4.10
CA LEU A 24 6.04 -13.69 -5.19
C LEU A 24 6.73 -14.87 -5.89
N PRO A 25 6.04 -15.99 -6.15
CA PRO A 25 6.65 -17.16 -6.81
C PRO A 25 7.30 -16.83 -8.16
N ASN A 26 6.68 -15.91 -8.92
CA ASN A 26 7.14 -15.51 -10.24
C ASN A 26 8.10 -14.30 -10.21
N ASN A 27 8.26 -13.64 -9.05
CA ASN A 27 9.20 -12.53 -8.88
C ASN A 27 9.70 -12.47 -7.43
N PRO A 28 10.71 -13.30 -7.09
CA PRO A 28 11.20 -13.44 -5.72
C PRO A 28 11.83 -12.17 -5.12
N ARG A 29 12.02 -11.11 -5.93
CA ARG A 29 12.52 -9.81 -5.44
C ARG A 29 11.44 -8.96 -4.79
N ILE A 30 10.17 -9.32 -4.97
CA ILE A 30 9.03 -8.60 -4.42
C ILE A 30 8.45 -9.41 -3.27
N ARG A 31 8.40 -8.79 -2.09
CA ARG A 31 7.72 -9.36 -0.92
C ARG A 31 6.22 -9.38 -1.16
N ARG A 32 5.58 -10.49 -0.79
CA ARG A 32 4.15 -10.73 -1.05
C ARG A 32 3.25 -9.62 -0.50
N PHE A 33 3.46 -9.23 0.76
CA PHE A 33 2.63 -8.21 1.41
C PHE A 33 2.74 -6.82 0.77
N ILE A 34 3.89 -6.49 0.15
CA ILE A 34 4.07 -5.23 -0.59
C ILE A 34 3.20 -5.24 -1.85
N TRP A 35 3.22 -6.35 -2.58
CA TRP A 35 2.40 -6.51 -3.77
C TRP A 35 0.91 -6.44 -3.46
N GLU A 36 0.46 -7.14 -2.41
CA GLU A 36 -0.93 -7.10 -1.95
C GLU A 36 -1.36 -5.66 -1.61
N HIS A 37 -0.52 -4.92 -0.87
CA HIS A 37 -0.81 -3.52 -0.56
C HIS A 37 -0.89 -2.62 -1.81
N CYS A 38 -0.01 -2.82 -2.80
CA CYS A 38 -0.09 -2.12 -4.08
C CYS A 38 -1.40 -2.41 -4.83
N GLN A 39 -1.94 -3.64 -4.74
CA GLN A 39 -3.25 -3.97 -5.30
C GLN A 39 -4.38 -3.22 -4.59
N ASP A 40 -4.33 -3.11 -3.26
CA ASP A 40 -5.30 -2.32 -2.48
C ASP A 40 -5.26 -0.84 -2.87
N VAL A 41 -4.05 -0.25 -2.95
CA VAL A 41 -3.85 1.14 -3.39
C VAL A 41 -4.38 1.34 -4.81
N ASN A 42 -4.06 0.45 -5.74
CA ASN A 42 -4.54 0.52 -7.12
C ASN A 42 -6.08 0.52 -7.17
N ARG A 43 -6.73 -0.36 -6.41
CA ARG A 43 -8.20 -0.40 -6.31
C ARG A 43 -8.78 0.92 -5.80
N VAL A 44 -8.18 1.50 -4.76
CA VAL A 44 -8.63 2.78 -4.19
C VAL A 44 -8.44 3.92 -5.19
N LEU A 45 -7.27 4.03 -5.80
CA LEU A 45 -6.98 5.05 -6.81
C LEU A 45 -7.93 4.98 -7.99
N HIS A 46 -8.28 3.76 -8.45
CA HIS A 46 -9.23 3.59 -9.54
C HIS A 46 -10.64 4.05 -9.16
N ARG A 47 -11.09 3.78 -7.92
CA ARG A 47 -12.39 4.26 -7.42
C ARG A 47 -12.43 5.78 -7.27
N LEU A 48 -11.36 6.38 -6.75
CA LEU A 48 -11.22 7.82 -6.62
C LEU A 48 -11.22 8.50 -7.99
N LYS A 49 -10.47 7.96 -8.95
CA LYS A 49 -10.48 8.43 -10.35
C LYS A 49 -11.89 8.36 -10.94
N HIS A 50 -12.60 7.25 -10.74
CA HIS A 50 -13.98 7.10 -11.23
C HIS A 50 -14.94 8.12 -10.58
N ALA A 51 -14.72 8.48 -9.32
CA ALA A 51 -15.49 9.53 -8.63
C ALA A 51 -15.11 10.96 -9.04
N GLY A 52 -14.16 11.14 -9.98
CA GLY A 52 -13.69 12.46 -10.42
C GLY A 52 -12.73 13.14 -9.44
N ALA A 53 -12.17 12.40 -8.48
CA ALA A 53 -11.20 12.96 -7.55
C ALA A 53 -9.85 13.24 -8.24
N THR A 54 -9.27 14.40 -7.95
CA THR A 54 -7.91 14.76 -8.35
C THR A 54 -6.97 14.46 -7.20
N ILE A 55 -5.97 13.61 -7.43
CA ILE A 55 -5.00 13.18 -6.41
C ILE A 55 -3.63 13.75 -6.74
N SER A 56 -2.96 14.35 -5.76
CA SER A 56 -1.55 14.72 -5.87
C SER A 56 -0.66 13.54 -5.50
N ALA A 57 -0.15 12.83 -6.50
CA ALA A 57 0.75 11.70 -6.29
C ALA A 57 2.06 12.08 -5.54
N LYS A 58 2.46 13.36 -5.57
CA LYS A 58 3.67 13.85 -4.89
C LYS A 58 3.63 13.71 -3.36
N LYS A 59 2.44 13.58 -2.78
CA LYS A 59 2.23 13.40 -1.33
C LYS A 59 1.97 11.94 -0.94
N LEU A 60 2.08 11.01 -1.89
CA LEU A 60 1.76 9.61 -1.64
C LEU A 60 2.87 8.95 -0.80
N TYR A 61 2.49 8.44 0.36
CA TYR A 61 3.34 7.58 1.17
C TYR A 61 2.92 6.12 0.99
N LEU A 62 3.85 5.25 0.58
CA LEU A 62 3.58 3.83 0.33
C LEU A 62 4.45 2.95 1.22
N CYS A 63 3.85 1.90 1.79
CA CYS A 63 4.56 0.88 2.57
C CYS A 63 5.40 1.43 3.73
N ILE A 64 5.01 2.57 4.31
CA ILE A 64 5.68 3.14 5.46
C ILE A 64 5.22 2.43 6.74
N PRO A 65 6.14 2.05 7.65
CA PRO A 65 5.80 1.29 8.86
C PRO A 65 5.01 2.14 9.87
N GLU A 66 5.19 3.45 9.84
CA GLU A 66 4.51 4.41 10.70
C GLU A 66 4.32 5.73 9.91
N VAL A 67 3.18 6.37 10.10
CA VAL A 67 2.86 7.67 9.51
C VAL A 67 2.32 8.60 10.58
N THR A 68 2.88 9.80 10.68
CA THR A 68 2.34 10.85 11.55
C THR A 68 1.34 11.66 10.76
N VAL A 69 0.05 11.51 11.09
CA VAL A 69 -1.03 12.31 10.51
C VAL A 69 -1.26 13.52 11.41
N VAL A 70 -1.09 14.73 10.87
CA VAL A 70 -1.40 15.99 11.55
C VAL A 70 -2.65 16.59 10.92
N GLY A 71 -3.65 16.91 11.75
CA GLY A 71 -4.93 17.51 11.33
C GLY A 71 -4.90 19.04 11.34
#